data_AF-A0A4Q5U5D3-F1
#
_entry.id   AF-A0A4Q5U5D3-F1
#
_cell.length_a   1.000
_cell.length_b   1.000
_cell.length_c   1.000
_cell.angle_alpha   90.00
_cell.angle_beta   90.00
_cell.angle_gamma   90.00
#
_symmetry.space_group_name_H-M   'P 1'
#
loop_
_entity.id
_entity.type
_entity.pdbx_description
1 polymer ?
#
loop_
_entity_poly.entity_id
_entity_poly.type
_entity_poly.pdbx_seq_one_letter_code
_entity_poly.pdbx_strand_id
1 'polypeptide(L)' 'RGWPPVTRPQFNALIGPKGALLVGGPEEVAEKLLKHSEALGGIDRFTFQMDNAELTHEQLMESIRLIGEKMIPLVHK' A
#
# COMPACT_ATOMS: atom_id res chain seq x y z
N ARG A 1 -9.25 -21.78 10.82
CA ARG A 1 -8.38 -20.63 11.16
C ARG A 1 -9.28 -19.51 11.68
N GLY A 2 -9.36 -19.35 13.00
CA GLY A 2 -10.37 -18.52 13.68
C GLY A 2 -10.14 -17.01 13.62
N TRP A 3 -9.81 -16.48 12.44
CA TRP A 3 -9.78 -15.03 12.26
C TRP A 3 -11.22 -14.50 12.24
N PRO A 4 -11.50 -13.40 12.97
CA PRO A 4 -12.80 -12.76 12.88
C PRO A 4 -13.06 -12.29 11.44
N PRO A 5 -14.32 -12.16 11.01
CA PRO A 5 -14.64 -11.68 9.69
C PRO A 5 -14.06 -10.27 9.48
N VAL A 6 -13.59 -10.00 8.26
CA VAL A 6 -13.17 -8.66 7.88
C VAL A 6 -14.38 -7.73 7.96
N THR A 7 -14.25 -6.64 8.71
CA THR A 7 -15.29 -5.62 8.80
C THR A 7 -14.86 -4.34 8.09
N ARG A 8 -15.81 -3.58 7.55
CA ARG A 8 -15.50 -2.31 6.88
C ARG A 8 -14.79 -1.30 7.81
N PRO A 9 -15.18 -1.14 9.10
CA PRO A 9 -14.43 -0.26 10.01
C PRO A 9 -13.00 -0.70 10.23
N GLN A 10 -12.76 -2.01 10.39
CA GLN A 10 -11.40 -2.54 10.54
C GLN A 10 -10.57 -2.32 9.28
N PHE A 11 -11.14 -2.56 8.09
CA PHE A 11 -10.49 -2.26 6.83
C PHE A 11 -10.12 -0.77 6.72
N ASN A 12 -11.06 0.13 7.03
CA ASN A 12 -10.81 1.58 7.01
C ASN A 12 -9.67 1.97 7.97
N ALA A 13 -9.60 1.35 9.15
CA ALA A 13 -8.50 1.57 10.09
C ALA A 13 -7.15 1.07 9.54
N LEU A 14 -7.15 -0.06 8.81
CA LEU A 14 -5.94 -0.64 8.21
C LEU A 14 -5.42 0.17 7.02
N ILE A 15 -6.29 0.78 6.21
CA ILE A 15 -5.87 1.65 5.10
C ILE A 15 -5.55 3.08 5.55
N GLY A 16 -6.05 3.51 6.72
CA GLY A 16 -5.80 4.84 7.28
C GLY A 16 -4.31 5.15 7.53
N PRO A 17 -3.95 6.40 7.90
CA PRO A 17 -2.56 6.88 7.89
C PRO A 17 -1.55 6.07 8.73
N LYS A 18 -2.01 5.43 9.81
CA LYS A 18 -1.18 4.60 10.70
C LYS A 18 -1.39 3.09 10.51
N GLY A 19 -2.25 2.69 9.59
CA GLY A 19 -2.60 1.29 9.36
C GLY A 19 -1.56 0.56 8.51
N ALA A 20 -1.64 -0.77 8.50
CA ALA A 20 -0.65 -1.63 7.84
C ALA A 20 -0.84 -1.75 6.32
N LEU A 21 -2.03 -1.49 5.78
CA LEU A 21 -2.31 -1.67 4.35
C LEU A 21 -1.94 -0.42 3.56
N LEU A 22 -1.08 -0.57 2.56
CA LEU A 22 -0.76 0.48 1.58
C LEU A 22 -1.77 0.42 0.43
N VAL A 23 -2.96 1.00 0.64
CA VAL A 23 -4.06 1.04 -0.33
C VAL A 23 -4.56 2.49 -0.40
N GLY A 24 -4.55 3.07 -1.60
CA GLY A 24 -4.92 4.47 -1.82
C GLY A 24 -4.35 4.99 -3.14
N GLY A 25 -4.32 6.32 -3.29
CA GLY A 25 -3.65 6.97 -4.41
C GLY A 25 -2.11 6.91 -4.33
N PRO A 26 -1.38 7.14 -5.42
CA PRO A 26 0.10 7.13 -5.43
C PRO A 26 0.72 8.07 -4.39
N GLU A 27 0.16 9.26 -4.21
CA GLU A 27 0.62 10.26 -3.25
C GLU A 27 0.42 9.79 -1.80
N GLU A 28 -0.76 9.28 -1.49
CA GLU A 28 -1.11 8.77 -0.16
C GLU A 28 -0.22 7.57 0.22
N VAL A 29 -0.01 6.65 -0.73
CA VAL A 29 0.82 5.47 -0.52
C VAL A 29 2.29 5.85 -0.38
N ALA A 30 2.80 6.81 -1.17
CA ALA A 30 4.18 7.29 -1.05
C ALA A 30 4.43 7.94 0.31
N GLU A 31 3.54 8.84 0.76
CA GLU A 31 3.64 9.50 2.07
C GLU A 31 3.63 8.46 3.20
N LYS A 32 2.73 7.47 3.12
CA LYS A 32 2.61 6.43 4.14
C LYS A 32 3.81 5.49 4.14
N LEU A 33 4.37 5.16 2.98
CA LEU A 33 5.59 4.36 2.85
C LEU A 33 6.78 5.06 3.48
N LEU A 34 6.96 6.36 3.24
CA LEU A 34 8.03 7.15 3.83
C LEU A 34 7.91 7.21 5.36
N LYS A 35 6.70 7.44 5.89
CA LYS A 35 6.44 7.40 7.34
C LYS A 35 6.77 6.05 7.97
N HIS A 36 6.41 4.96 7.30
CA HIS A 36 6.74 3.60 7.77
C HIS A 36 8.25 3.34 7.73
N SER A 37 8.92 3.80 6.68
CA SER A 37 10.38 3.74 6.57
C SER A 37 11.06 4.48 7.72
N GLU A 38 10.66 5.73 7.97
CA GLU A 38 11.17 6.56 9.07
C GLU A 38 10.93 5.90 10.44
N ALA A 39 9.71 5.42 10.69
CA ALA A 39 9.35 4.76 11.95
C ALA A 39 10.15 3.47 12.22
N LEU A 40 10.67 2.82 11.16
CA LEU A 40 11.46 1.61 11.24
C LEU A 40 12.98 1.86 11.15
N GLY A 41 13.42 3.12 11.17
CA GLY A 41 14.84 3.49 11.15
C GLY A 41 15.47 3.52 9.76
N GLY A 42 14.65 3.57 8.70
CA GLY A 42 15.07 3.52 7.31
C GLY A 42 14.99 2.11 6.74
N ILE A 43 14.18 1.93 5.70
CA ILE A 43 14.00 0.67 4.98
C ILE A 43 14.60 0.78 3.58
N ASP A 44 15.43 -0.19 3.20
CA ASP A 44 16.05 -0.23 1.86
C ASP A 44 15.13 -0.82 0.78
N ARG A 45 14.11 -1.60 1.18
CA ARG A 45 13.23 -2.32 0.25
C ARG A 45 11.81 -2.44 0.78
N PHE A 46 10.86 -2.01 -0.05
CA PHE A 46 9.44 -2.31 0.13
C PHE A 46 8.99 -3.36 -0.89
N THR A 47 8.13 -4.29 -0.50
CA THR A 47 7.55 -5.29 -1.41
C THR A 47 6.04 -5.32 -1.24
N PHE A 48 5.33 -5.32 -2.35
CA PHE A 48 3.87 -5.29 -2.38
C PHE A 48 3.32 -6.68 -2.67
N GLN A 49 2.42 -7.15 -1.82
CA GLN A 49 1.50 -8.23 -2.16
C GLN A 49 0.21 -7.60 -2.67
N MET A 50 0.02 -7.65 -4.00
CA MET A 50 -1.10 -6.97 -4.67
C MET A 50 -2.19 -7.92 -5.15
N ASP A 51 -1.87 -9.20 -5.36
CA ASP A 51 -2.86 -10.17 -5.83
C ASP A 51 -3.81 -10.58 -4.71
N ASN A 52 -5.08 -10.19 -4.88
CA ASN A 52 -6.21 -10.68 -4.12
C ASN A 52 -7.15 -11.36 -5.12
N ALA A 53 -7.74 -12.49 -4.73
CA ALA A 53 -8.43 -13.46 -5.60
C ALA A 53 -9.48 -12.92 -6.61
N GLU A 54 -9.91 -11.66 -6.50
CA GLU A 54 -10.91 -11.03 -7.36
C GLU A 54 -10.35 -9.91 -8.27
N LEU A 55 -9.04 -9.62 -8.22
CA LEU A 55 -8.43 -8.58 -9.06
C LEU A 55 -8.15 -9.10 -10.47
N THR A 56 -8.48 -8.29 -11.48
CA THR A 56 -8.15 -8.60 -12.86
C THR A 56 -6.68 -8.31 -13.15
N HIS A 57 -6.13 -8.97 -14.19
CA HIS A 57 -4.78 -8.67 -14.65
C HIS A 57 -4.60 -7.19 -15.02
N GLU A 58 -5.61 -6.56 -15.63
CA GLU A 58 -5.58 -5.14 -15.98
C GLU A 58 -5.45 -4.23 -14.76
N GLN A 59 -6.19 -4.52 -13.68
CA GLN A 59 -6.10 -3.76 -12.42
C GLN A 59 -4.71 -3.88 -11.78
N LEU A 60 -4.11 -5.07 -11.82
CA LEU A 60 -2.75 -5.31 -11.33
C LEU A 60 -1.72 -4.55 -12.18
N MET A 61 -1.83 -4.60 -13.51
CA MET A 61 -0.92 -3.90 -14.41
C MET A 61 -1.03 -2.38 -14.26
N GLU A 62 -2.24 -1.85 -14.08
CA GLU A 62 -2.43 -0.42 -13.81
C GLU A 62 -1.81 -0.01 -12.47
N SER A 63 -1.96 -0.84 -11.43
CA SER A 63 -1.32 -0.58 -10.13
C SER A 63 0.21 -0.57 -10.24
N ILE A 64 0.78 -1.52 -10.99
CA ILE A 64 2.23 -1.56 -11.28
C ILE A 64 2.68 -0.29 -12.01
N ARG A 65 1.91 0.14 -13.02
CA ARG A 65 2.20 1.37 -13.79
C ARG A 65 2.19 2.60 -12.88
N LEU A 66 1.16 2.76 -12.05
CA LEU A 66 1.05 3.87 -11.10
C LEU A 66 2.19 3.86 -10.07
N ILE A 67 2.59 2.69 -9.58
CA ILE A 67 3.76 2.54 -8.72
C ILE A 67 5.01 3.08 -9.42
N GLY A 68 5.31 2.59 -10.63
CA GLY A 68 6.53 2.97 -11.35
C GLY A 68 6.56 4.43 -11.82
N GLU A 69 5.45 4.93 -12.36
CA GLU A 69 5.41 6.24 -13.02
C GLU A 69 5.04 7.40 -12.10
N LYS A 70 4.28 7.14 -11.04
CA LYS A 70 3.74 8.19 -10.16
C LYS A 70 4.30 8.10 -8.75
N MET A 71 4.31 6.91 -8.15
CA MET A 71 4.69 6.75 -6.75
C MET A 71 6.21 6.80 -6.53
N ILE A 72 7.00 6.05 -7.29
CA ILE A 72 8.47 5.97 -7.13
C ILE A 72 9.15 7.35 -7.22
N PRO A 73 8.78 8.24 -8.18
CA PRO A 73 9.31 9.60 -8.20
C PRO A 73 9.01 10.43 -6.94
N LEU A 74 7.93 10.15 -6.21
CA LEU A 74 7.59 10.85 -4.97
C LEU A 74 8.41 10.34 -3.77
N VAL A 75 8.83 9.07 -3.80
CA VAL A 75 9.64 8.43 -2.74
C VAL A 75 11.12 8.84 -2.81
N HIS A 76 11.63 9.17 -4.00
CA HIS A 76 13.04 9.52 -4.23
C HIS A 76 13.29 11.02 -4.43
N LYS A 77 12.35 11.90 -4.04
CA LYS A 77 12.64 13.33 -3.93
C LYS A 77 13.60 13.61 -2.78
#